data_AF-A0A2H1JUW0-F1
#
_entry.id   AF-A0A2H1JUW0-F1
#
_cell.length_a   1.000
_cell.length_b   1.000
_cell.length_c   1.000
_cell.angle_alpha   90.00
_cell.angle_beta   90.00
_cell.angle_gamma   90.00
#
_symmetry.space_group_name_H-M   'P 1'
#
loop_
_entity.id
_entity.type
_entity.pdbx_description
1 polymer ?
#
loop_
_entity_poly.entity_id
_entity_poly.type
_entity_poly.pdbx_seq_one_letter_code
_entity_poly.pdbx_strand_id
1 'polypeptide(L)'
;MAEGRRIREYVETFAPTKAQTIQNPDEHYAAMFEEYVTRRSEVIAELEPEGKQATDEERANPLLLMGKSRANRKQAEEVAWQEVVLDRYPPEVDETGTPLED
;
A
#
# COMPACT_ATOMS: atom_id res chain seq x y z
N MET A 1 -11.77 -5.58 -3.99
CA MET A 1 -12.48 -6.23 -2.86
C MET A 1 -11.59 -7.10 -1.95
N ALA A 2 -10.47 -7.67 -2.39
CA ALA A 2 -9.55 -8.40 -1.49
C ALA A 2 -8.65 -7.47 -0.67
N GLU A 3 -8.08 -6.42 -1.29
CA GLU A 3 -7.18 -5.47 -0.63
C GLU A 3 -7.86 -4.60 0.45
N GLY A 4 -9.12 -4.17 0.25
CA GLY A 4 -9.86 -3.44 1.30
C GLY A 4 -10.12 -4.27 2.57
N ARG A 5 -10.26 -5.60 2.44
CA ARG A 5 -10.33 -6.50 3.60
C ARG A 5 -9.00 -6.60 4.33
N ARG A 6 -7.88 -6.59 3.60
CA ARG A 6 -6.53 -6.60 4.19
C ARG A 6 -6.25 -5.37 5.05
N ILE A 7 -6.72 -4.18 4.65
CA ILE A 7 -6.59 -2.95 5.45
C ILE A 7 -7.32 -3.12 6.79
N ARG A 8 -8.57 -3.57 6.74
CA ARG A 8 -9.37 -3.83 7.94
C ARG A 8 -8.72 -4.87 8.85
N GLU A 9 -8.35 -6.02 8.30
CA GLU A 9 -7.68 -7.09 9.04
C GLU A 9 -6.41 -6.60 9.72
N TYR A 10 -5.59 -5.81 9.02
CA TYR A 10 -4.39 -5.21 9.60
C TYR A 10 -4.74 -4.30 10.79
N VAL A 11 -5.65 -3.34 10.60
CA VAL A 11 -5.99 -2.35 11.64
C VAL A 11 -6.61 -3.03 12.86
N GLU A 12 -7.52 -3.98 12.67
CA GLU A 12 -8.16 -4.72 13.77
C GLU A 12 -7.17 -5.63 14.52
N THR A 13 -6.15 -6.14 13.84
CA THR A 13 -5.15 -7.05 14.45
C THR A 13 -4.02 -6.28 15.13
N PHE A 14 -3.46 -5.29 14.45
CA PHE A 14 -2.19 -4.66 14.84
C PHE A 14 -2.37 -3.28 15.47
N ALA A 15 -3.50 -2.59 15.23
CA ALA A 15 -3.80 -1.28 15.83
C ALA A 15 -5.18 -1.28 16.53
N PRO A 16 -5.41 -2.19 17.50
CA PRO A 16 -6.73 -2.44 18.07
C PRO A 16 -7.33 -1.22 18.77
N THR A 17 -6.51 -0.36 19.39
CA THR A 17 -7.01 0.85 20.05
C THR A 17 -7.60 1.81 19.03
N LYS A 18 -6.90 2.05 17.92
CA LYS A 18 -7.43 2.86 16.82
C LYS A 18 -8.65 2.21 16.17
N ALA A 19 -8.64 0.89 15.96
CA ALA A 19 -9.77 0.17 15.37
C ALA A 19 -11.08 0.39 16.14
N GLN A 20 -11.02 0.36 17.49
CA GLN A 20 -12.18 0.54 18.36
C GLN A 20 -12.80 1.94 18.27
N THR A 21 -12.05 2.94 17.81
CA THR A 21 -12.56 4.33 17.66
C THR A 21 -13.35 4.55 16.36
N ILE A 22 -13.35 3.58 15.44
CA ILE A 22 -14.02 3.71 14.14
C ILE A 22 -15.52 3.40 14.30
N GLN A 23 -16.37 4.42 14.09
CA GLN A 23 -17.82 4.30 14.27
C GLN A 23 -18.55 3.64 13.11
N ASN A 24 -18.06 3.83 11.87
CA ASN A 24 -18.61 3.23 10.64
C ASN A 24 -17.53 2.42 9.91
N PRO A 25 -17.17 1.21 10.38
CA PRO A 25 -16.04 0.46 9.84
C PRO A 25 -16.13 0.20 8.34
N ASP A 26 -17.30 -0.17 7.82
CA ASP A 26 -17.45 -0.54 6.41
C ASP A 26 -17.22 0.65 5.48
N GLU A 27 -17.78 1.82 5.79
CA GLU A 27 -17.58 3.05 5.03
C GLU A 27 -16.13 3.56 5.17
N HIS A 28 -15.59 3.51 6.38
CA HIS A 28 -14.22 3.95 6.68
C HIS A 28 -13.18 3.14 5.90
N TYR A 29 -13.24 1.81 5.96
CA TYR A 29 -12.30 0.95 5.25
C TYR A 29 -12.54 0.94 3.73
N ALA A 30 -13.77 1.19 3.26
CA ALA A 30 -14.03 1.42 1.84
C ALA A 30 -13.33 2.69 1.35
N ALA A 31 -13.48 3.80 2.06
CA ALA A 31 -12.82 5.07 1.74
C ALA A 31 -11.28 4.95 1.78
N MET A 32 -10.74 4.30 2.81
CA MET A 32 -9.29 4.03 2.88
C MET A 32 -8.80 3.17 1.71
N PHE A 33 -9.59 2.19 1.27
CA PHE A 33 -9.24 1.36 0.13
C PHE A 33 -9.21 2.17 -1.17
N GLU A 34 -10.19 3.06 -1.38
CA GLU A 34 -10.20 3.98 -2.52
C GLU A 34 -8.99 4.91 -2.51
N GLU A 35 -8.64 5.43 -1.35
CA GLU A 35 -7.45 6.26 -1.17
C GLU A 35 -6.16 5.48 -1.47
N TYR A 36 -6.03 4.26 -0.95
CA TYR A 36 -4.90 3.38 -1.24
C TYR A 36 -4.73 3.12 -2.74
N VAL A 37 -5.83 2.81 -3.44
CA VAL A 37 -5.79 2.57 -4.90
C VAL A 37 -5.36 3.84 -5.64
N THR A 38 -5.91 4.99 -5.25
CA THR A 38 -5.57 6.29 -5.83
C THR A 38 -4.09 6.60 -5.63
N ARG A 39 -3.59 6.49 -4.39
CA ARG A 39 -2.20 6.79 -4.08
C ARG A 39 -1.23 5.83 -4.76
N ARG A 40 -1.55 4.53 -4.81
CA ARG A 40 -0.75 3.56 -5.58
C ARG A 40 -0.65 3.96 -7.05
N SER A 41 -1.77 4.37 -7.66
CA SER A 41 -1.79 4.83 -9.06
C SER A 41 -0.93 6.07 -9.29
N GLU A 42 -0.97 7.04 -8.37
CA GLU A 42 -0.10 8.23 -8.41
C GLU A 42 1.38 7.86 -8.33
N VAL A 43 1.77 7.01 -7.38
CA VAL A 43 3.17 6.57 -7.23
C VAL A 43 3.64 5.77 -8.45
N ILE A 44 2.79 4.94 -9.06
CA ILE A 44 3.12 4.28 -10.33
C ILE A 44 3.40 5.33 -11.41
N ALA A 45 2.56 6.36 -11.54
CA ALA A 45 2.76 7.41 -12.54
C ALA A 45 4.05 8.23 -12.28
N GLU A 46 4.43 8.42 -11.02
CA GLU A 46 5.71 9.06 -10.64
C GLU A 46 6.92 8.19 -11.02
N LEU A 47 6.84 6.87 -10.81
CA LEU A 47 7.91 5.90 -11.11
C LEU A 47 8.01 5.57 -12.61
N GLU A 48 6.87 5.59 -13.31
CA GLU A 48 6.71 5.30 -14.73
C GLU A 48 6.03 6.47 -15.45
N PRO A 49 6.69 7.64 -15.53
CA PRO A 49 6.08 8.81 -16.14
C PRO A 49 5.77 8.56 -17.61
N GLU A 50 4.56 8.91 -18.01
CA GLU A 50 4.10 8.81 -19.40
C GLU A 50 5.06 9.55 -20.33
N GLY A 51 5.44 8.90 -21.44
CA GLY A 51 6.36 9.47 -22.43
C GLY A 51 7.84 9.22 -22.17
N LYS A 52 8.23 8.58 -21.06
CA LYS A 52 9.61 8.13 -20.85
C LYS A 52 9.95 6.99 -21.81
N GLN A 53 10.81 7.27 -22.78
CA GLN A 53 11.29 6.24 -23.70
C GLN A 53 12.19 5.24 -22.98
N ALA A 54 12.00 3.95 -23.28
CA ALA A 54 12.89 2.89 -22.84
C ALA A 54 14.31 3.15 -23.38
N THR A 55 15.30 2.94 -22.53
CA THR A 55 16.72 3.03 -22.90
C THR A 55 17.06 2.00 -23.98
N ASP A 56 18.18 2.17 -24.68
CA ASP A 56 18.63 1.18 -25.69
C ASP A 56 18.84 -0.21 -25.07
N GLU A 57 19.30 -0.27 -23.82
CA GLU A 57 19.46 -1.51 -23.04
C GLU A 57 18.11 -2.16 -22.72
N GLU A 58 17.12 -1.38 -22.29
CA GLU A 58 15.76 -1.85 -22.00
C GLU A 58 15.04 -2.32 -23.27
N ARG A 59 15.28 -1.66 -24.42
CA ARG A 59 14.76 -2.10 -25.73
C ARG A 59 15.42 -3.39 -26.20
N ALA A 60 16.72 -3.56 -25.96
CA ALA A 60 17.45 -4.78 -26.29
C ALA A 60 17.04 -5.96 -25.38
N ASN A 61 16.51 -5.70 -24.18
CA ASN A 61 16.11 -6.72 -23.22
C ASN A 61 14.67 -6.54 -22.71
N PRO A 62 13.67 -7.17 -23.36
CA PRO A 62 12.27 -7.10 -22.93
C PRO A 62 12.01 -7.61 -21.50
N LEU A 63 12.83 -8.57 -21.01
CA LEU A 63 12.70 -9.08 -19.65
C LEU A 63 13.13 -8.05 -18.60
N LEU A 64 14.12 -7.21 -18.93
CA LEU A 64 14.55 -6.11 -18.07
C LEU A 64 13.41 -5.09 -17.90
N LEU A 65 12.76 -4.72 -19.00
CA LEU A 65 11.61 -3.80 -18.98
C LEU A 65 10.46 -4.36 -18.12
N MET A 66 10.12 -5.64 -18.32
CA MET A 66 9.09 -6.30 -17.50
C MET A 66 9.48 -6.38 -16.02
N GLY A 67 10.74 -6.68 -15.73
CA GLY A 67 11.27 -6.72 -14.36
C GLY A 67 11.17 -5.38 -13.66
N LYS A 68 11.58 -4.30 -14.35
CA LYS A 68 11.47 -2.93 -13.86
C LYS A 68 10.03 -2.54 -13.55
N SER A 69 9.11 -2.85 -14.47
CA SER A 69 7.71 -2.48 -14.24
C SER A 69 7.09 -3.23 -13.06
N ARG A 70 7.43 -4.51 -12.87
CA ARG A 70 7.03 -5.26 -11.67
C ARG A 70 7.62 -4.64 -10.39
N ALA A 71 8.88 -4.24 -10.41
CA ALA A 71 9.53 -3.60 -9.27
C ALA A 71 8.85 -2.26 -8.91
N ASN A 72 8.56 -1.42 -9.91
CA ASN A 72 7.87 -0.15 -9.70
C ASN A 72 6.46 -0.34 -9.11
N ARG A 73 5.70 -1.31 -9.62
CA ARG A 73 4.37 -1.63 -9.06
C ARG A 73 4.46 -2.09 -7.61
N LYS A 74 5.42 -2.95 -7.28
CA LYS A 74 5.66 -3.40 -5.89
C LYS A 74 6.03 -2.22 -4.99
N GLN A 75 6.92 -1.35 -5.46
CA GLN A 75 7.31 -0.15 -4.72
C GLN A 75 6.11 0.79 -4.49
N ALA A 76 5.26 0.98 -5.50
CA ALA A 76 4.07 1.79 -5.36
C ALA A 76 3.05 1.20 -4.37
N GLU A 77 2.90 -0.13 -4.33
CA GLU A 77 2.09 -0.81 -3.31
C GLU A 77 2.65 -0.58 -1.90
N GLU A 78 3.97 -0.69 -1.71
CA GLU A 78 4.63 -0.47 -0.42
C GLU A 78 4.47 0.98 0.07
N VAL A 79 4.71 1.96 -0.80
CA VAL A 79 4.56 3.39 -0.47
C VAL A 79 3.11 3.73 -0.15
N ALA A 80 2.15 3.32 -0.99
CA ALA A 80 0.74 3.59 -0.73
C ALA A 80 0.25 2.90 0.56
N TRP A 81 0.75 1.70 0.86
CA TRP A 81 0.43 1.01 2.11
C TRP A 81 0.99 1.74 3.33
N GLN A 82 2.24 2.20 3.26
CA GLN A 82 2.86 2.97 4.32
C GLN A 82 2.05 4.24 4.62
N GLU A 83 1.81 5.07 3.60
CA GLU A 83 1.21 6.38 3.78
C GLU A 83 -0.29 6.32 4.17
N VAL A 84 -1.04 5.38 3.60
CA VAL A 84 -2.49 5.29 3.83
C VAL A 84 -2.81 4.46 5.06
N VAL A 85 -2.03 3.42 5.35
CA VAL A 85 -2.34 2.46 6.43
C VAL A 85 -1.40 2.65 7.61
N LEU A 86 -0.10 2.43 7.44
CA LEU A 86 0.84 2.35 8.56
C LEU A 86 1.06 3.69 9.27
N ASP A 87 1.08 4.81 8.54
CA ASP A 87 1.26 6.14 9.13
C ASP A 87 0.05 6.58 9.96
N ARG A 88 -1.15 6.08 9.63
CA ARG A 88 -2.39 6.38 10.36
C ARG A 88 -2.68 5.39 11.48
N TYR A 89 -2.29 4.13 11.25
CA TYR A 89 -2.49 2.99 12.13
C TYR A 89 -1.13 2.32 12.36
N PRO A 90 -0.21 2.98 13.08
CA PRO A 90 1.03 2.32 13.46
C PRO A 90 0.71 1.08 14.29
N PRO A 91 1.50 0.00 14.16
CA PRO A 91 1.26 -1.20 14.94
C PRO A 91 1.46 -0.89 16.43
N GLU A 92 0.48 -1.29 17.24
CA GLU A 92 0.47 -1.24 18.70
C GLU A 92 0.87 -2.60 19.30
N VAL A 93 0.68 -3.68 18.53
CA VAL A 93 0.99 -5.05 18.93
C VAL A 93 1.79 -5.78 17.84
N ASP A 94 2.52 -6.80 18.23
CA ASP A 94 3.22 -7.71 17.33
C ASP A 94 2.28 -8.78 16.72
N GLU A 95 2.85 -9.70 15.94
CA GLU A 95 2.13 -10.82 15.29
C GLU A 95 1.45 -11.79 16.28
N THR A 96 1.83 -11.75 17.56
CA THR A 96 1.25 -12.57 18.63
C THR A 96 0.21 -11.83 19.45
N GLY A 97 -0.01 -10.54 19.19
CA GLY A 97 -0.87 -9.66 19.97
C GLY A 97 -0.20 -9.12 21.25
N THR A 98 1.12 -9.28 21.38
CA THR A 98 1.89 -8.70 22.47
C THR A 98 2.10 -7.20 22.18
N PRO A 99 1.81 -6.29 23.13
CA PRO A 99 2.09 -4.87 22.94
C PRO A 99 3.54 -4.63 22.54
N LEU A 100 3.74 -3.80 21.51
CA LEU A 100 5.06 -3.29 21.17
C LEU A 100 5.45 -2.30 22.27
N GLU A 101 6.55 -2.57 22.98
CA GLU A 101 7.07 -1.66 24.00
C GLU A 101 7.51 -0.34 23.33
N ASP A 102 7.10 0.80 23.90
CA ASP A 102 7.50 2.16 23.48
C ASP A 102 9.01 2.45 23.68
#